data_AF-A0A923X8E6-F1
#
_entry.id   AF-A0A923X8E6-F1
#
_cell.length_a   1.000
_cell.length_b   1.000
_cell.length_c   1.000
_cell.angle_alpha   90.00
_cell.angle_beta   90.00
_cell.angle_gamma   90.00
#
_symmetry.space_group_name_H-M   'P 1'
#
loop_
_entity.id
_entity.type
_entity.pdbx_description
1 polymer ?
#
loop_
_entity_poly.entity_id
_entity_poly.type
_entity_poly.pdbx_seq_one_letter_code
_entity_poly.pdbx_strand_id
1 'polypeptide(L)'
;MKKRNALLQSTLAIFSITLLCLLFQNCHAGYINSVSNLESNLGSAAPSSPNQNLGSCVLNGQTYNPGQKVSGYLNYSVVAPALCGTVVTRTCLNSGAFDGSVPLFANCTVLSSQSNAVDALPPGQWLEIPDSELYKVFPKPEAPGYASAVIAAWSGGAYDTKRDRMIIWGGGHSDYAGNEIYSFDLNALKWSRLTDPSLLDGSLNRFDSGYYTDGLPVARHTYNYLQYLPDPIDRFCSFGGAGLWKDGQYGTAHVDCFNFDKNMWETQKFPDTPSLSIGSNTAYDPVTKSLWQHGGYGDIGLSKLDLTTSKWTQMWGQFSGAGNTLGYKRTSDIDPDQRQMVSVGEGKVLTWDLNKTGMNYATELTTTGPQNVVNHDSPGFVYVDDIKAFVGWAGGLLYRFDLVSKTWIQMPLSPYSVVLPPTDPVGWGTFGRLRYSPKKKALVLVLAHDRKVLVYKVK
;
A
#
# COMPACT_ATOMS: atom_id res chain seq x y z
N MET A 1 -35.54 24.81 -53.79
CA MET A 1 -34.69 24.30 -54.89
C MET A 1 -33.80 23.20 -54.34
N LYS A 2 -33.99 21.97 -54.87
CA LYS A 2 -33.00 20.91 -55.19
C LYS A 2 -31.67 20.86 -54.38
N LYS A 3 -31.14 19.72 -53.90
CA LYS A 3 -31.47 18.27 -53.97
C LYS A 3 -30.35 17.52 -53.18
N ARG A 4 -30.73 16.49 -52.39
CA ARG A 4 -30.18 15.09 -52.31
C ARG A 4 -28.71 14.86 -51.89
N ASN A 5 -28.27 13.79 -51.21
CA ASN A 5 -28.79 12.48 -50.70
C ASN A 5 -27.68 11.97 -49.71
N ALA A 6 -27.92 11.47 -48.49
CA ALA A 6 -28.46 10.14 -48.09
C ALA A 6 -27.68 8.91 -48.59
N LEU A 7 -27.10 8.12 -47.69
CA LEU A 7 -27.44 6.69 -47.52
C LEU A 7 -26.95 6.15 -46.14
N LEU A 8 -27.84 5.40 -45.49
CA LEU A 8 -27.72 4.70 -44.20
C LEU A 8 -28.25 3.26 -44.43
N GLN A 9 -28.05 2.38 -43.44
CA GLN A 9 -28.50 0.97 -43.30
C GLN A 9 -27.53 -0.08 -43.89
N SER A 10 -27.28 -1.27 -43.34
CA SER A 10 -27.78 -2.13 -42.22
C SER A 10 -26.71 -3.27 -42.08
N THR A 11 -26.55 -4.07 -41.01
CA THR A 11 -27.44 -5.14 -40.49
C THR A 11 -26.87 -5.78 -39.19
N LEU A 12 -27.77 -6.46 -38.47
CA LEU A 12 -27.67 -7.15 -37.17
C LEU A 12 -27.04 -8.57 -37.19
N ALA A 13 -26.44 -8.94 -36.05
CA ALA A 13 -26.50 -10.20 -35.25
C ALA A 13 -26.15 -11.59 -35.84
N ILE A 14 -25.42 -12.42 -35.07
CA ILE A 14 -25.84 -13.73 -34.49
C ILE A 14 -24.70 -14.39 -33.67
N PHE A 15 -25.07 -14.96 -32.51
CA PHE A 15 -24.32 -15.84 -31.58
C PHE A 15 -24.14 -17.27 -32.12
N SER A 16 -23.06 -17.98 -31.78
CA SER A 16 -23.13 -19.37 -31.24
C SER A 16 -21.76 -19.98 -30.84
N ILE A 17 -21.82 -20.75 -29.76
CA ILE A 17 -20.83 -21.63 -29.11
C ILE A 17 -20.72 -22.96 -29.91
N THR A 18 -19.55 -23.64 -29.94
CA THR A 18 -19.34 -25.11 -29.63
C THR A 18 -17.91 -25.63 -30.00
N LEU A 19 -17.21 -26.11 -28.96
CA LEU A 19 -16.31 -27.28 -28.76
C LEU A 19 -15.82 -28.19 -29.93
N LEU A 20 -14.52 -28.56 -29.90
CA LEU A 20 -13.94 -29.95 -29.74
C LEU A 20 -12.75 -30.33 -30.67
N CYS A 21 -11.73 -30.95 -30.04
CA CYS A 21 -10.55 -31.64 -30.60
C CYS A 21 -10.85 -32.82 -31.53
N LEU A 22 -9.93 -33.14 -32.46
CA LEU A 22 -9.11 -34.38 -32.50
C LEU A 22 -8.41 -34.62 -33.87
N LEU A 23 -7.16 -35.10 -33.77
CA LEU A 23 -6.43 -36.07 -34.61
C LEU A 23 -6.12 -35.74 -36.09
N PHE A 24 -4.83 -35.83 -36.45
CA PHE A 24 -4.34 -36.83 -37.42
C PHE A 24 -2.82 -37.03 -37.27
N GLN A 25 -2.44 -38.20 -36.75
CA GLN A 25 -1.16 -38.86 -37.03
C GLN A 25 -1.30 -39.61 -38.37
N ASN A 26 -0.25 -39.65 -39.19
CA ASN A 26 -0.02 -40.78 -40.10
C ASN A 26 1.49 -40.99 -40.31
N CYS A 27 1.92 -42.21 -39.96
CA CYS A 27 3.23 -42.81 -40.22
C CYS A 27 3.32 -43.33 -41.67
N HIS A 28 4.56 -43.48 -42.17
CA HIS A 28 5.15 -44.59 -42.96
C HIS A 28 6.44 -44.04 -43.61
N ALA A 29 7.53 -44.76 -43.89
CA ALA A 29 8.12 -46.03 -43.47
C ALA A 29 9.47 -46.12 -44.20
N GLY A 30 10.46 -46.83 -43.63
CA GLY A 30 11.52 -47.52 -44.38
C GLY A 30 12.88 -46.83 -44.48
N TYR A 31 13.91 -47.42 -43.87
CA TYR A 31 14.97 -48.16 -44.58
C TYR A 31 15.94 -48.79 -43.56
N ILE A 32 16.15 -50.11 -43.67
CA ILE A 32 17.20 -50.89 -43.00
C ILE A 32 18.06 -51.50 -44.11
N ASN A 33 19.39 -51.35 -44.02
CA ASN A 33 20.40 -52.41 -44.21
C ASN A 33 21.80 -51.80 -44.44
N SER A 34 22.77 -52.17 -43.59
CA SER A 34 23.97 -52.92 -44.03
C SER A 34 24.88 -53.22 -42.85
N VAL A 35 25.45 -54.42 -42.88
CA VAL A 35 26.40 -54.99 -41.92
C VAL A 35 27.68 -55.32 -42.70
N SER A 36 28.87 -54.97 -42.18
CA SER A 36 30.07 -55.83 -42.29
C SER A 36 31.27 -55.31 -41.47
N ASN A 37 31.68 -56.17 -40.54
CA ASN A 37 33.00 -56.52 -39.98
C ASN A 37 34.25 -55.67 -40.24
N LEU A 38 35.02 -55.44 -39.16
CA LEU A 38 36.48 -55.64 -39.10
C LEU A 38 36.94 -55.76 -37.63
N GLU A 39 37.67 -56.84 -37.30
CA GLU A 39 38.26 -57.14 -35.99
C GLU A 39 39.71 -56.64 -35.85
N SER A 40 40.10 -56.41 -34.59
CA SER A 40 41.44 -56.51 -33.97
C SER A 40 42.49 -55.39 -34.21
N ASN A 41 42.85 -54.65 -33.14
CA ASN A 41 44.04 -54.92 -32.30
C ASN A 41 44.36 -53.78 -31.30
N LEU A 42 44.69 -54.19 -30.07
CA LEU A 42 45.65 -53.61 -29.10
C LEU A 42 45.40 -52.22 -28.47
N GLY A 43 45.38 -52.17 -27.12
CA GLY A 43 45.88 -51.01 -26.36
C GLY A 43 45.07 -50.56 -25.15
N SER A 44 45.47 -51.05 -23.97
CA SER A 44 45.40 -50.43 -22.63
C SER A 44 44.75 -49.04 -22.45
N ALA A 45 43.71 -48.96 -21.62
CA ALA A 45 43.61 -48.09 -20.43
C ALA A 45 42.19 -48.17 -19.85
N ALA A 46 42.07 -48.56 -18.58
CA ALA A 46 40.82 -48.43 -17.84
C ALA A 46 40.52 -46.93 -17.63
N PRO A 47 39.33 -46.41 -17.98
CA PRO A 47 38.91 -45.12 -17.46
C PRO A 47 38.50 -45.32 -16.00
N SER A 48 39.29 -44.75 -15.09
CA SER A 48 38.87 -44.46 -13.72
C SER A 48 37.49 -43.80 -13.75
N SER A 49 36.54 -44.36 -13.00
CA SER A 49 35.22 -43.75 -12.83
C SER A 49 35.38 -42.29 -12.41
N PRO A 50 34.67 -41.32 -13.01
CA PRO A 50 34.59 -40.01 -12.42
C PRO A 50 33.89 -40.19 -11.07
N ASN A 51 34.61 -39.86 -10.01
CA ASN A 51 34.08 -39.70 -8.67
C ASN A 51 32.93 -38.69 -8.79
N GLN A 52 31.69 -39.19 -8.92
CA GLN A 52 30.54 -38.30 -8.95
C GLN A 52 30.50 -37.66 -7.58
N ASN A 53 30.74 -36.35 -7.54
CA ASN A 53 30.43 -35.53 -6.38
C ASN A 53 28.92 -35.62 -6.17
N LEU A 54 28.51 -36.64 -5.43
CA LEU A 54 27.16 -36.83 -4.97
C LEU A 54 26.85 -35.65 -4.06
N GLY A 55 26.01 -34.73 -4.52
CA GLY A 55 25.63 -33.55 -3.77
C GLY A 55 24.92 -33.97 -2.49
N SER A 56 25.37 -33.46 -1.34
CA SER A 56 24.72 -33.67 -0.05
C SER A 56 23.61 -32.65 0.14
N CYS A 57 22.47 -33.06 0.70
CA CYS A 57 21.39 -32.14 1.06
C CYS A 57 21.62 -31.59 2.47
N VAL A 58 21.26 -30.33 2.73
CA VAL A 58 21.38 -29.74 4.07
C VAL A 58 20.01 -29.30 4.58
N LEU A 59 19.66 -29.72 5.79
CA LEU A 59 18.46 -29.27 6.49
C LEU A 59 18.79 -28.98 7.95
N ASN A 60 18.52 -27.76 8.42
CA ASN A 60 18.82 -27.30 9.78
C ASN A 60 20.29 -27.52 10.21
N GLY A 61 21.23 -27.28 9.29
CA GLY A 61 22.67 -27.49 9.53
C GLY A 61 23.11 -28.95 9.60
N GLN A 62 22.20 -29.91 9.42
CA GLN A 62 22.51 -31.33 9.28
C GLN A 62 22.64 -31.71 7.81
N THR A 63 23.64 -32.54 7.50
CA THR A 63 23.94 -32.99 6.14
C THR A 63 23.39 -34.39 5.91
N TYR A 64 22.74 -34.59 4.77
CA TYR A 64 22.13 -35.84 4.36
C TYR A 64 22.78 -36.32 3.05
N ASN A 65 23.15 -37.59 3.03
CA ASN A 65 23.68 -38.27 1.86
C ASN A 65 22.54 -38.64 0.89
N PRO A 66 22.81 -38.73 -0.42
CA PRO A 66 21.79 -39.15 -1.36
C PRO A 66 21.17 -40.51 -1.04
N GLY A 67 19.86 -40.59 -1.25
CA GLY A 67 19.02 -41.73 -0.87
C GLY A 67 18.49 -41.67 0.57
N GLN A 68 19.02 -40.81 1.44
CA GLN A 68 18.49 -40.65 2.79
C GLN A 68 17.14 -39.92 2.77
N LYS A 69 16.20 -40.43 3.58
CA LYS A 69 14.88 -39.84 3.75
C LYS A 69 14.83 -38.96 5.00
N VAL A 70 14.19 -37.81 4.89
CA VAL A 70 13.97 -36.87 6.00
C VAL A 70 12.50 -36.46 6.02
N SER A 71 11.94 -36.31 7.22
CA SER A 71 10.57 -35.82 7.40
C SER A 71 10.59 -34.39 7.90
N GLY A 72 9.70 -33.56 7.35
CA GLY A 72 9.56 -32.15 7.72
C GLY A 72 8.20 -31.61 7.28
N TYR A 73 8.04 -30.29 7.33
CA TYR A 73 6.78 -29.61 7.01
C TYR A 73 6.89 -28.95 5.64
N LEU A 74 5.78 -28.94 4.87
CA LEU A 74 5.70 -28.22 3.60
C LEU A 74 5.61 -26.70 3.76
N ASN A 75 5.12 -26.24 4.91
CA ASN A 75 4.86 -24.83 5.19
C ASN A 75 5.38 -24.45 6.58
N TYR A 76 6.00 -23.27 6.69
CA TYR A 76 6.13 -22.53 7.95
C TYR A 76 4.89 -21.65 8.11
N SER A 77 4.07 -21.89 9.14
CA SER A 77 2.86 -21.09 9.37
C SER A 77 3.09 -20.06 10.47
N VAL A 78 2.98 -18.78 10.13
CA VAL A 78 2.97 -17.63 11.06
C VAL A 78 1.55 -17.13 11.35
N VAL A 79 0.52 -17.83 10.87
CA VAL A 79 -0.88 -17.41 11.00
C VAL A 79 -1.66 -18.50 11.72
N ALA A 80 -2.06 -18.23 12.97
CA ALA A 80 -3.03 -19.11 13.65
C ALA A 80 -4.41 -18.97 12.97
N PRO A 81 -5.15 -20.06 12.70
CA PRO A 81 -4.86 -21.47 12.96
C PRO A 81 -4.57 -22.25 11.67
N ALA A 82 -3.61 -21.83 10.84
CA ALA A 82 -3.07 -22.74 9.84
C ALA A 82 -2.10 -23.68 10.55
N LEU A 83 -2.58 -24.87 10.91
CA LEU A 83 -1.77 -25.96 11.44
C LEU A 83 -0.54 -26.15 10.56
N CYS A 84 0.61 -26.44 11.17
CA CYS A 84 1.74 -27.04 10.46
C CYS A 84 1.16 -28.09 9.51
N GLY A 85 1.27 -27.88 8.20
CA GLY A 85 0.63 -28.76 7.22
C GLY A 85 1.06 -30.22 7.40
N THR A 86 0.60 -31.12 6.54
CA THR A 86 0.97 -32.53 6.61
C THR A 86 2.49 -32.70 6.61
N VAL A 87 3.00 -33.49 7.57
CA VAL A 87 4.40 -33.93 7.58
C VAL A 87 4.64 -34.69 6.27
N VAL A 88 5.63 -34.25 5.51
CA VAL A 88 6.05 -34.94 4.28
C VAL A 88 7.43 -35.51 4.47
N THR A 89 7.64 -36.67 3.87
CA THR A 89 8.97 -37.29 3.77
C THR A 89 9.54 -36.97 2.39
N ARG A 90 10.78 -36.48 2.37
CA ARG A 90 11.56 -36.25 1.15
C ARG A 90 12.83 -37.09 1.14
N THR A 91 13.31 -37.41 -0.06
CA THR A 91 14.55 -38.14 -0.32
C THR A 91 15.61 -37.16 -0.81
N CYS A 92 16.81 -37.23 -0.24
CA CYS A 92 17.95 -36.47 -0.76
C CYS A 92 18.38 -37.05 -2.12
N LEU A 93 18.45 -36.21 -3.15
CA LEU A 93 18.86 -36.59 -4.49
C LEU A 93 20.36 -36.38 -4.68
N ASN A 94 20.95 -37.08 -5.65
CA ASN A 94 22.37 -36.95 -6.03
C ASN A 94 22.75 -35.51 -6.48
N SER A 95 21.76 -34.66 -6.75
CA SER A 95 21.92 -33.25 -7.09
C SER A 95 22.16 -32.34 -5.88
N GLY A 96 22.07 -32.83 -4.64
CA GLY A 96 22.13 -32.01 -3.42
C GLY A 96 20.81 -31.33 -3.05
N ALA A 97 19.71 -31.66 -3.74
CA ALA A 97 18.36 -31.18 -3.43
C ALA A 97 17.47 -32.32 -2.90
N PHE A 98 16.47 -31.98 -2.09
CA PHE A 98 15.40 -32.92 -1.73
C PHE A 98 14.42 -33.09 -2.89
N ASP A 99 13.81 -34.27 -3.02
CA ASP A 99 12.74 -34.50 -4.00
C ASP A 99 11.50 -33.61 -3.75
N GLY A 100 10.81 -33.24 -4.82
CA GLY A 100 9.67 -32.31 -4.79
C GLY A 100 10.03 -30.84 -5.06
N SER A 101 9.03 -30.05 -5.44
CA SER A 101 9.17 -28.65 -5.83
C SER A 101 8.94 -27.64 -4.69
N VAL A 102 8.43 -28.11 -3.55
CA VAL A 102 8.10 -27.26 -2.39
C VAL A 102 9.20 -27.42 -1.33
N PRO A 103 9.72 -26.31 -0.75
CA PRO A 103 10.74 -26.36 0.30
C PRO A 103 10.31 -27.21 1.51
N LEU A 104 11.28 -27.90 2.11
CA LEU A 104 11.09 -28.69 3.32
C LEU A 104 11.60 -27.92 4.54
N PHE A 105 10.77 -27.77 5.56
CA PHE A 105 11.13 -27.13 6.82
C PHE A 105 11.30 -28.17 7.93
N ALA A 106 12.41 -28.10 8.68
CA ALA A 106 12.67 -29.03 9.79
C ALA A 106 11.70 -28.84 10.97
N ASN A 107 11.28 -27.59 11.18
CA ASN A 107 10.49 -27.16 12.32
C ASN A 107 9.30 -26.35 11.81
N CYS A 108 8.17 -26.44 12.49
CA CYS A 108 7.06 -25.52 12.30
C CYS A 108 6.69 -24.95 13.68
N THR A 109 6.72 -23.62 13.77
CA THR A 109 6.35 -22.91 15.00
C THR A 109 4.85 -22.66 14.96
N VAL A 110 4.08 -23.43 15.73
CA VAL A 110 2.69 -23.03 16.02
C VAL A 110 2.78 -21.87 16.99
N LEU A 111 2.43 -20.66 16.55
CA LEU A 111 2.22 -19.56 17.48
C LEU A 111 1.13 -20.01 18.45
N SER A 112 1.48 -20.09 19.74
CA SER A 112 0.48 -20.21 20.80
C SER A 112 -0.60 -19.16 20.57
N SER A 113 -1.85 -19.50 20.85
CA SER A 113 -3.05 -18.67 20.62
C SER A 113 -3.08 -17.32 21.37
N GLN A 114 -1.94 -16.82 21.86
CA GLN A 114 -1.78 -15.58 22.61
C GLN A 114 -0.83 -14.55 21.94
N SER A 115 -0.03 -14.91 20.94
CA SER A 115 0.84 -13.92 20.27
C SER A 115 0.18 -13.36 19.01
N ASN A 116 0.06 -12.04 18.93
CA ASN A 116 -0.39 -11.34 17.73
C ASN A 116 0.55 -11.67 16.54
N ALA A 117 -0.04 -11.97 15.37
CA ALA A 117 0.71 -12.43 14.19
C ALA A 117 1.71 -11.39 13.65
N VAL A 118 1.46 -10.10 13.84
CA VAL A 118 2.38 -9.02 13.43
C VAL A 118 3.62 -8.98 14.34
N ASP A 119 3.45 -9.27 15.63
CA ASP A 119 4.58 -9.33 16.57
C ASP A 119 5.51 -10.50 16.25
N ALA A 120 4.94 -11.62 15.82
CA ALA A 120 5.67 -12.82 15.41
C ALA A 120 6.26 -12.77 13.99
N LEU A 121 5.88 -11.79 13.17
CA LEU A 121 6.32 -11.68 11.79
C LEU A 121 7.83 -11.41 11.73
N PRO A 122 8.64 -12.26 11.05
CA PRO A 122 10.07 -12.02 10.91
C PRO A 122 10.36 -10.81 10.02
N PRO A 123 11.45 -10.05 10.29
CA PRO A 123 11.85 -8.92 9.45
C PRO A 123 12.03 -9.26 7.96
N GLY A 124 11.58 -8.36 7.10
CA GLY A 124 11.65 -8.53 5.65
C GLY A 124 10.57 -9.43 5.05
N GLN A 125 9.56 -9.82 5.83
CA GLN A 125 8.43 -10.63 5.37
C GLN A 125 7.14 -9.81 5.31
N TRP A 126 6.28 -10.22 4.38
CA TRP A 126 4.89 -9.79 4.30
C TRP A 126 3.96 -10.75 5.04
N LEU A 127 2.91 -10.17 5.61
CA LEU A 127 1.79 -10.87 6.20
C LEU A 127 0.51 -10.31 5.61
N GLU A 128 -0.36 -11.19 5.14
CA GLU A 128 -1.73 -10.88 4.78
C GLU A 128 -2.62 -11.24 5.97
N ILE A 129 -3.31 -10.26 6.54
CA ILE A 129 -4.16 -10.51 7.71
C ILE A 129 -5.46 -11.21 7.25
N PRO A 130 -5.76 -12.42 7.73
CA PRO A 130 -7.01 -13.10 7.39
C PRO A 130 -8.23 -12.30 7.84
N ASP A 131 -9.34 -12.42 7.11
CA ASP A 131 -10.65 -11.84 7.50
C ASP A 131 -10.63 -10.31 7.73
N SER A 132 -9.76 -9.61 7.00
CA SER A 132 -9.51 -8.17 7.18
C SER A 132 -9.96 -7.33 5.98
N GLU A 133 -10.95 -7.78 5.23
CA GLU A 133 -11.58 -6.99 4.17
C GLU A 133 -12.53 -5.95 4.78
N LEU A 134 -12.32 -4.67 4.45
CA LEU A 134 -13.06 -3.54 5.02
C LEU A 134 -14.58 -3.62 4.78
N TYR A 135 -15.02 -4.13 3.62
CA TYR A 135 -16.45 -4.17 3.26
C TYR A 135 -17.31 -4.92 4.29
N LYS A 136 -16.71 -5.81 5.09
CA LYS A 136 -17.39 -6.58 6.12
C LYS A 136 -17.98 -5.71 7.23
N VAL A 137 -17.47 -4.49 7.41
CA VAL A 137 -17.95 -3.53 8.43
C VAL A 137 -18.65 -2.30 7.84
N PHE A 138 -19.01 -2.32 6.55
CA PHE A 138 -19.79 -1.25 5.94
C PHE A 138 -21.16 -1.06 6.61
N PRO A 139 -21.72 0.17 6.61
CA PRO A 139 -23.05 0.44 7.10
C PRO A 139 -24.10 -0.36 6.33
N LYS A 140 -25.18 -0.72 7.02
CA LYS A 140 -26.32 -1.46 6.46
C LYS A 140 -27.61 -0.79 6.95
N PRO A 141 -28.36 -0.07 6.09
CA PRO A 141 -28.07 0.21 4.68
C PRO A 141 -26.83 1.10 4.50
N GLU A 142 -26.21 1.05 3.32
CA GLU A 142 -25.16 2.01 2.95
C GLU A 142 -25.76 3.41 2.74
N ALA A 143 -24.95 4.44 2.99
CA ALA A 143 -25.28 5.79 2.55
C ALA A 143 -25.31 5.86 1.01
N PRO A 144 -25.98 6.86 0.41
CA PRO A 144 -25.99 7.05 -1.04
C PRO A 144 -24.61 6.99 -1.70
N GLY A 145 -24.55 6.40 -2.89
CA GLY A 145 -23.30 6.08 -3.59
C GLY A 145 -22.85 4.63 -3.30
N TYR A 146 -21.55 4.38 -3.30
CA TYR A 146 -20.95 3.07 -3.04
C TYR A 146 -19.91 3.15 -1.92
N ALA A 147 -20.12 2.45 -0.81
CA ALA A 147 -19.18 2.50 0.33
C ALA A 147 -17.75 2.07 -0.03
N SER A 148 -17.57 1.32 -1.12
CA SER A 148 -16.26 1.01 -1.71
C SER A 148 -15.39 2.25 -1.99
N ALA A 149 -16.01 3.40 -2.29
CA ALA A 149 -15.33 4.66 -2.59
C ALA A 149 -14.59 5.26 -1.39
N VAL A 150 -14.86 4.81 -0.16
CA VAL A 150 -14.05 5.18 1.01
C VAL A 150 -12.56 4.80 0.81
N ILE A 151 -12.29 3.78 -0.01
CA ILE A 151 -10.94 3.47 -0.50
C ILE A 151 -10.78 3.81 -1.98
N ALA A 152 -11.73 3.39 -2.81
CA ALA A 152 -11.58 3.41 -4.26
C ALA A 152 -11.59 4.82 -4.87
N ALA A 153 -12.13 5.85 -4.19
CA ALA A 153 -12.01 7.23 -4.66
C ALA A 153 -10.67 7.85 -4.21
N TRP A 154 -10.56 9.18 -4.34
CA TRP A 154 -9.43 9.99 -3.91
C TRP A 154 -9.36 10.17 -2.39
N SER A 155 -9.42 9.05 -1.67
CA SER A 155 -9.45 8.97 -0.21
C SER A 155 -8.09 8.51 0.31
N GLY A 156 -7.84 8.75 1.59
CA GLY A 156 -6.55 8.44 2.20
C GLY A 156 -6.70 7.78 3.56
N GLY A 157 -5.64 7.89 4.37
CA GLY A 157 -5.65 7.37 5.73
C GLY A 157 -4.60 7.98 6.63
N ALA A 158 -4.74 7.67 7.92
CA ALA A 158 -3.86 8.12 8.99
C ALA A 158 -3.56 6.97 9.95
N TYR A 159 -2.49 7.09 10.73
CA TYR A 159 -2.10 6.06 11.70
C TYR A 159 -2.14 6.59 13.12
N ASP A 160 -3.06 6.06 13.93
CA ASP A 160 -3.15 6.34 15.36
C ASP A 160 -2.08 5.54 16.09
N THR A 161 -0.94 6.18 16.32
CA THR A 161 0.24 5.59 16.99
C THR A 161 -0.01 5.29 18.47
N LYS A 162 -0.98 5.96 19.09
CA LYS A 162 -1.34 5.73 20.49
C LYS A 162 -2.07 4.40 20.66
N ARG A 163 -2.99 4.09 19.74
CA ARG A 163 -3.82 2.87 19.77
C ARG A 163 -3.41 1.78 18.78
N ASP A 164 -2.34 2.00 18.01
CA ASP A 164 -1.82 1.10 16.98
C ASP A 164 -2.89 0.69 15.96
N ARG A 165 -3.50 1.67 15.31
CA ARG A 165 -4.55 1.41 14.32
C ARG A 165 -4.45 2.31 13.10
N MET A 166 -4.78 1.72 11.97
CA MET A 166 -4.98 2.44 10.71
C MET A 166 -6.38 3.05 10.70
N ILE A 167 -6.52 4.32 10.31
CA ILE A 167 -7.80 5.02 10.20
C ILE A 167 -8.04 5.38 8.73
N ILE A 168 -9.24 5.08 8.23
CA ILE A 168 -9.68 5.36 6.88
C ILE A 168 -10.96 6.18 6.93
N TRP A 169 -11.01 7.22 6.11
CA TRP A 169 -12.16 8.09 5.94
C TRP A 169 -12.10 8.75 4.56
N GLY A 170 -13.25 9.07 3.97
CA GLY A 170 -13.34 9.75 2.69
C GLY A 170 -14.57 9.33 1.89
N GLY A 171 -14.47 9.35 0.57
CA GLY A 171 -15.60 9.26 -0.35
C GLY A 171 -15.82 10.61 -1.00
N GLY A 172 -17.04 11.12 -0.96
CA GLY A 172 -17.40 12.42 -1.53
C GLY A 172 -17.79 12.35 -3.01
N HIS A 173 -17.93 13.54 -3.60
CA HIS A 173 -18.36 13.76 -4.98
C HIS A 173 -19.62 12.96 -5.31
N SER A 174 -19.73 12.35 -6.49
CA SER A 174 -20.82 11.42 -6.80
C SER A 174 -20.54 9.98 -6.34
N ASP A 175 -19.44 9.75 -5.62
CA ASP A 175 -18.93 8.41 -5.34
C ASP A 175 -19.57 7.81 -4.07
N TYR A 176 -19.54 8.52 -2.95
CA TYR A 176 -20.11 8.05 -1.69
C TYR A 176 -20.40 9.16 -0.68
N ALA A 177 -21.56 9.08 -0.04
CA ALA A 177 -22.08 10.09 0.87
C ALA A 177 -21.81 9.79 2.35
N GLY A 178 -21.31 8.60 2.68
CA GLY A 178 -21.05 8.22 4.07
C GLY A 178 -19.86 8.97 4.65
N ASN A 179 -20.02 9.50 5.85
CA ASN A 179 -18.97 10.17 6.63
C ASN A 179 -18.54 9.35 7.85
N GLU A 180 -18.86 8.06 7.89
CA GLU A 180 -18.40 7.14 8.91
C GLU A 180 -16.89 6.90 8.86
N ILE A 181 -16.29 6.73 10.04
CA ILE A 181 -14.85 6.46 10.16
C ILE A 181 -14.62 4.97 10.36
N TYR A 182 -13.65 4.41 9.64
CA TYR A 182 -13.20 3.03 9.82
C TYR A 182 -11.84 2.99 10.50
N SER A 183 -11.64 2.01 11.36
CA SER A 183 -10.32 1.75 11.94
C SER A 183 -9.96 0.27 11.96
N PHE A 184 -8.72 -0.04 11.57
CA PHE A 184 -8.14 -1.37 11.64
C PHE A 184 -7.13 -1.42 12.78
N ASP A 185 -7.47 -2.16 13.83
CA ASP A 185 -6.64 -2.33 15.02
C ASP A 185 -5.56 -3.39 14.77
N LEU A 186 -4.28 -3.05 14.92
CA LEU A 186 -3.17 -3.99 14.71
C LEU A 186 -2.97 -4.95 15.86
N ASN A 187 -3.50 -4.69 17.04
CA ASN A 187 -3.46 -5.61 18.18
C ASN A 187 -4.58 -6.65 18.07
N ALA A 188 -5.78 -6.22 17.69
CA ALA A 188 -6.94 -7.11 17.50
C ALA A 188 -7.01 -7.75 16.10
N LEU A 189 -6.28 -7.19 15.12
CA LEU A 189 -6.27 -7.60 13.71
C LEU A 189 -7.66 -7.57 13.07
N LYS A 190 -8.45 -6.53 13.39
CA LYS A 190 -9.85 -6.41 12.97
C LYS A 190 -10.21 -4.99 12.61
N TRP A 191 -11.11 -4.89 11.64
CA TRP A 191 -11.81 -3.65 11.33
C TRP A 191 -12.92 -3.37 12.34
N SER A 192 -13.13 -2.09 12.61
CA SER A 192 -14.29 -1.54 13.29
C SER A 192 -14.74 -0.29 12.57
N ARG A 193 -16.05 -0.05 12.58
CA ARG A 193 -16.65 1.23 12.21
C ARG A 193 -16.85 2.04 13.50
N LEU A 194 -16.24 3.22 13.60
CA LEU A 194 -16.23 4.04 14.81
C LEU A 194 -17.49 4.90 14.97
N THR A 195 -18.09 5.30 13.84
CA THR A 195 -19.32 6.10 13.79
C THR A 195 -20.25 5.54 12.73
N ASP A 196 -21.55 5.82 12.82
CA ASP A 196 -22.46 5.57 11.71
C ASP A 196 -22.51 6.77 10.75
N PRO A 197 -22.85 6.56 9.46
CA PRO A 197 -23.05 7.66 8.53
C PRO A 197 -24.18 8.58 8.98
N SER A 198 -24.06 9.86 8.65
CA SER A 198 -25.16 10.83 8.73
C SER A 198 -26.41 10.32 8.01
N LEU A 199 -27.59 10.55 8.61
CA LEU A 199 -28.86 10.26 7.96
C LEU A 199 -29.15 11.30 6.91
N LEU A 200 -29.27 10.85 5.66
CA LEU A 200 -29.46 11.70 4.50
C LEU A 200 -30.94 11.71 4.10
N ASP A 201 -31.69 12.73 4.51
CA ASP A 201 -33.14 12.83 4.33
C ASP A 201 -33.58 13.50 3.01
N GLY A 202 -32.71 13.47 2.00
CA GLY A 202 -32.99 14.08 0.69
C GLY A 202 -32.98 15.62 0.66
N SER A 203 -32.85 16.29 1.82
CA SER A 203 -32.78 17.75 1.95
C SER A 203 -31.36 18.34 1.80
N LEU A 204 -30.37 17.52 1.43
CA LEU A 204 -28.92 17.77 1.50
C LEU A 204 -28.34 18.93 0.67
N ASN A 205 -29.15 19.87 0.18
CA ASN A 205 -28.74 20.91 -0.75
C ASN A 205 -27.89 22.05 -0.14
N ARG A 206 -27.15 21.84 0.95
CA ARG A 206 -26.22 22.86 1.49
C ARG A 206 -24.78 22.37 1.62
N PHE A 207 -24.23 22.03 0.46
CA PHE A 207 -22.84 21.58 0.25
C PHE A 207 -21.80 22.71 0.43
N ASP A 208 -22.23 23.97 0.33
CA ASP A 208 -21.35 25.15 0.48
C ASP A 208 -20.71 25.24 1.87
N SER A 209 -21.45 24.81 2.90
CA SER A 209 -20.98 24.85 4.28
C SER A 209 -19.96 23.77 4.63
N GLY A 210 -19.81 22.71 3.82
CA GLY A 210 -18.96 21.56 4.15
C GLY A 210 -19.50 20.61 5.23
N TYR A 211 -20.73 20.82 5.71
CA TYR A 211 -21.41 20.01 6.74
C TYR A 211 -22.77 19.49 6.29
N TYR A 212 -23.15 18.31 6.79
CA TYR A 212 -24.51 17.77 6.67
C TYR A 212 -25.47 18.48 7.64
N THR A 213 -26.76 18.19 7.53
CA THR A 213 -27.82 18.83 8.33
C THR A 213 -27.74 18.51 9.82
N ASP A 214 -27.07 17.41 10.19
CA ASP A 214 -26.72 17.05 11.57
C ASP A 214 -25.47 17.77 12.10
N GLY A 215 -24.85 18.62 11.28
CA GLY A 215 -23.63 19.36 11.61
C GLY A 215 -22.35 18.55 11.49
N LEU A 216 -22.40 17.30 11.02
CA LEU A 216 -21.21 16.48 10.82
C LEU A 216 -20.52 16.79 9.48
N PRO A 217 -19.20 16.56 9.36
CA PRO A 217 -18.46 16.72 8.11
C PRO A 217 -19.11 16.01 6.93
N VAL A 218 -19.25 16.71 5.80
CA VAL A 218 -19.66 16.10 4.52
C VAL A 218 -18.58 15.13 4.04
N ALA A 219 -18.98 13.97 3.49
CA ALA A 219 -18.05 13.07 2.82
C ALA A 219 -17.31 13.79 1.68
N ARG A 220 -15.99 13.59 1.58
CA ARG A 220 -15.11 14.35 0.68
C ARG A 220 -13.93 13.50 0.23
N HIS A 221 -13.36 13.85 -0.91
CA HIS A 221 -12.05 13.34 -1.30
C HIS A 221 -11.00 13.86 -0.32
N THR A 222 -10.27 12.93 0.29
CA THR A 222 -9.36 13.26 1.38
C THR A 222 -7.88 13.21 1.00
N TYR A 223 -7.50 12.74 -0.19
CA TYR A 223 -6.11 12.70 -0.68
C TYR A 223 -5.12 12.41 0.48
N ASN A 224 -4.06 13.21 0.61
CA ASN A 224 -3.14 13.20 1.74
C ASN A 224 -3.46 14.31 2.78
N TYR A 225 -4.73 14.74 2.94
CA TYR A 225 -5.15 15.68 4.00
C TYR A 225 -5.24 15.04 5.38
N LEU A 226 -5.26 13.71 5.49
CA LEU A 226 -5.59 13.02 6.74
C LEU A 226 -4.37 12.78 7.62
N GLN A 227 -4.46 13.21 8.88
CA GLN A 227 -3.42 12.96 9.88
C GLN A 227 -4.03 12.53 11.22
N TYR A 228 -3.31 11.67 11.92
CA TYR A 228 -3.47 11.51 13.35
C TYR A 228 -2.51 12.46 14.02
N LEU A 229 -3.02 13.25 14.95
CA LEU A 229 -2.28 14.16 15.79
C LEU A 229 -2.22 13.54 17.20
N PRO A 230 -1.04 13.06 17.62
CA PRO A 230 -0.81 12.56 18.98
C PRO A 230 -0.94 13.67 20.04
N ASP A 231 -0.16 13.59 21.11
CA ASP A 231 -0.07 14.67 22.08
C ASP A 231 0.31 16.01 21.40
N PRO A 232 -0.36 17.11 21.77
CA PRO A 232 -1.15 17.26 22.99
C PRO A 232 -2.66 17.02 22.82
N ILE A 233 -3.16 16.66 21.64
CA ILE A 233 -4.61 16.70 21.37
C ILE A 233 -5.26 15.33 21.17
N ASP A 234 -4.53 14.30 20.75
CA ASP A 234 -5.05 12.96 20.47
C ASP A 234 -6.31 12.97 19.56
N ARG A 235 -6.13 13.37 18.31
CA ARG A 235 -7.22 13.53 17.32
C ARG A 235 -6.83 12.94 15.97
N PHE A 236 -7.79 12.32 15.30
CA PHE A 236 -7.72 12.13 13.85
C PHE A 236 -8.31 13.36 13.18
N CYS A 237 -7.66 13.97 12.19
CA CYS A 237 -8.13 15.20 11.58
C CYS A 237 -8.02 15.17 10.06
N SER A 238 -8.98 15.83 9.40
CA SER A 238 -8.95 16.20 7.99
C SER A 238 -8.65 17.69 7.86
N PHE A 239 -7.59 18.05 7.13
CA PHE A 239 -7.18 19.44 6.94
C PHE A 239 -7.72 20.01 5.63
N GLY A 240 -9.04 20.22 5.61
CA GLY A 240 -9.81 20.56 4.42
C GLY A 240 -10.28 19.33 3.64
N GLY A 241 -10.63 19.55 2.38
CA GLY A 241 -10.98 18.50 1.43
C GLY A 241 -11.43 19.05 0.09
N ALA A 242 -11.60 18.15 -0.87
CA ALA A 242 -12.12 18.45 -2.21
C ALA A 242 -13.18 17.42 -2.60
N GLY A 243 -13.93 17.67 -3.69
CA GLY A 243 -14.97 16.75 -4.16
C GLY A 243 -15.95 16.41 -3.05
N LEU A 244 -16.60 17.43 -2.47
CA LEU A 244 -17.64 17.20 -1.47
C LEU A 244 -18.82 16.47 -2.12
N TRP A 245 -19.47 15.56 -1.39
CA TRP A 245 -20.75 15.00 -1.82
C TRP A 245 -21.78 16.12 -2.03
N LYS A 246 -22.64 16.12 -3.06
CA LYS A 246 -22.93 15.02 -4.01
C LYS A 246 -22.46 15.22 -5.45
N ASP A 247 -22.00 16.42 -5.82
CA ASP A 247 -21.59 16.76 -7.18
C ASP A 247 -20.65 17.97 -7.19
N GLY A 248 -19.87 18.08 -8.28
CA GLY A 248 -18.98 19.22 -8.50
C GLY A 248 -17.65 19.11 -7.76
N GLN A 249 -16.70 19.95 -8.19
CA GLN A 249 -15.36 20.01 -7.61
C GLN A 249 -15.29 21.09 -6.51
N TYR A 250 -16.22 21.05 -5.56
CA TYR A 250 -16.18 21.94 -4.40
C TYR A 250 -15.10 21.51 -3.42
N GLY A 251 -14.50 22.46 -2.72
CA GLY A 251 -13.56 22.21 -1.63
C GLY A 251 -14.01 22.85 -0.34
N THR A 252 -13.42 22.43 0.77
CA THR A 252 -13.64 23.03 2.09
C THR A 252 -12.30 23.26 2.78
N ALA A 253 -12.15 24.42 3.41
CA ALA A 253 -10.98 24.74 4.21
C ALA A 253 -11.12 24.25 5.66
N HIS A 254 -12.26 23.65 6.01
CA HIS A 254 -12.55 23.25 7.38
C HIS A 254 -11.58 22.19 7.88
N VAL A 255 -11.12 22.40 9.11
CA VAL A 255 -10.30 21.43 9.82
C VAL A 255 -11.18 20.69 10.82
N ASP A 256 -11.61 19.50 10.44
CA ASP A 256 -12.48 18.66 11.25
C ASP A 256 -11.69 17.55 11.89
N CYS A 257 -11.96 17.28 13.17
CA CYS A 257 -11.23 16.30 13.94
C CYS A 257 -12.17 15.33 14.63
N PHE A 258 -11.87 14.03 14.60
CA PHE A 258 -12.54 13.04 15.41
C PHE A 258 -11.92 12.99 16.81
N ASN A 259 -12.76 13.14 17.82
CA ASN A 259 -12.43 13.00 19.23
C ASN A 259 -12.70 11.57 19.68
N PHE A 260 -11.63 10.82 19.96
CA PHE A 260 -11.71 9.43 20.38
C PHE A 260 -12.32 9.23 21.77
N ASP A 261 -12.19 10.21 22.67
CA ASP A 261 -12.73 10.10 24.03
C ASP A 261 -14.25 10.27 24.04
N LYS A 262 -14.76 11.11 23.14
CA LYS A 262 -16.19 11.37 22.97
C LYS A 262 -16.85 10.50 21.89
N ASN A 263 -16.05 9.80 21.10
CA ASN A 263 -16.48 9.07 19.91
C ASN A 263 -17.34 9.93 18.95
N MET A 264 -16.90 11.16 18.68
CA MET A 264 -17.65 12.10 17.84
C MET A 264 -16.74 13.06 17.07
N TRP A 265 -17.26 13.61 15.97
CA TRP A 265 -16.61 14.72 15.26
C TRP A 265 -16.63 16.02 16.07
N GLU A 266 -15.51 16.71 16.07
CA GLU A 266 -15.32 18.10 16.45
C GLU A 266 -15.11 18.89 15.14
N THR A 267 -16.16 19.58 14.68
CA THR A 267 -16.11 20.37 13.45
C THR A 267 -15.43 21.72 13.68
N GLN A 268 -14.73 22.22 12.65
CA GLN A 268 -13.91 23.45 12.74
C GLN A 268 -13.02 23.49 13.99
N LYS A 269 -12.40 22.34 14.33
CA LYS A 269 -11.58 22.20 15.53
C LYS A 269 -10.44 23.21 15.56
N PHE A 270 -9.89 23.50 14.39
CA PHE A 270 -8.90 24.54 14.17
C PHE A 270 -9.46 25.58 13.20
N PRO A 271 -8.88 26.79 13.15
CA PRO A 271 -9.20 27.73 12.09
C PRO A 271 -9.01 27.08 10.72
N ASP A 272 -9.80 27.53 9.75
CA ASP A 272 -9.74 27.06 8.37
C ASP A 272 -8.29 27.08 7.84
N THR A 273 -7.92 26.03 7.10
CA THR A 273 -6.58 25.95 6.53
C THR A 273 -6.39 27.03 5.48
N PRO A 274 -5.30 27.81 5.54
CA PRO A 274 -4.94 28.75 4.47
C PRO A 274 -4.41 28.02 3.23
N SER A 275 -4.16 26.70 3.32
CA SER A 275 -3.60 25.88 2.25
C SER A 275 -4.62 24.94 1.59
N LEU A 276 -5.88 25.39 1.48
CA LEU A 276 -6.95 24.66 0.79
C LEU A 276 -6.68 24.56 -0.71
N SER A 277 -6.47 23.35 -1.20
CA SER A 277 -6.48 23.03 -2.63
C SER A 277 -6.83 21.57 -2.82
N ILE A 278 -7.27 21.16 -4.01
CA ILE A 278 -7.30 19.74 -4.42
C ILE A 278 -5.91 19.11 -4.22
N GLY A 279 -5.87 17.92 -3.62
CA GLY A 279 -4.65 17.14 -3.41
C GLY A 279 -3.63 17.80 -2.48
N SER A 280 -4.06 18.58 -1.49
CA SER A 280 -3.11 19.07 -0.49
C SER A 280 -2.45 17.90 0.23
N ASN A 281 -1.19 18.11 0.58
CA ASN A 281 -0.37 17.15 1.30
C ASN A 281 -0.14 17.65 2.71
N THR A 282 -0.23 16.74 3.67
CA THR A 282 -0.02 17.06 5.08
C THR A 282 0.99 16.11 5.70
N ALA A 283 1.70 16.59 6.73
CA ALA A 283 2.55 15.76 7.55
C ALA A 283 2.64 16.35 8.96
N TYR A 284 2.69 15.48 9.97
CA TYR A 284 2.86 15.88 11.36
C TYR A 284 4.35 15.92 11.73
N ASP A 285 4.80 17.04 12.29
CA ASP A 285 6.15 17.19 12.85
C ASP A 285 6.13 16.87 14.35
N PRO A 286 6.65 15.71 14.79
CA PRO A 286 6.67 15.34 16.20
C PRO A 286 7.63 16.21 17.03
N VAL A 287 8.61 16.87 16.41
CA VAL A 287 9.61 17.69 17.11
C VAL A 287 8.99 18.99 17.60
N THR A 288 8.20 19.65 16.75
CA THR A 288 7.55 20.94 17.07
C THR A 288 6.06 20.81 17.38
N LYS A 289 5.53 19.59 17.42
CA LYS A 289 4.09 19.30 17.62
C LYS A 289 3.22 20.16 16.71
N SER A 290 3.61 20.22 15.45
CA SER A 290 2.99 21.08 14.45
C SER A 290 2.56 20.25 13.25
N LEU A 291 1.50 20.66 12.59
CA LEU A 291 1.12 20.09 11.31
C LEU A 291 1.61 21.00 10.18
N TRP A 292 2.22 20.40 9.16
CA TRP A 292 2.61 21.08 7.94
C TRP A 292 1.69 20.68 6.80
N GLN A 293 1.28 21.65 5.98
CA GLN A 293 0.38 21.46 4.86
C GLN A 293 0.84 22.26 3.65
N HIS A 294 0.80 21.65 2.47
CA HIS A 294 1.00 22.32 1.19
C HIS A 294 -0.21 22.08 0.29
N GLY A 295 -0.71 23.11 -0.39
CA GLY A 295 -1.78 22.98 -1.39
C GLY A 295 -1.30 22.28 -2.67
N GLY A 296 -2.14 21.45 -3.30
CA GLY A 296 -1.76 20.78 -4.56
C GLY A 296 -1.76 21.69 -5.80
N TYR A 297 -2.63 22.70 -5.82
CA TYR A 297 -2.94 23.59 -6.95
C TYR A 297 -3.09 25.05 -6.52
N GLY A 298 -3.03 25.94 -7.52
CA GLY A 298 -3.47 27.33 -7.43
C GLY A 298 -2.66 28.17 -6.44
N ASP A 299 -1.40 28.47 -6.74
CA ASP A 299 -0.54 29.42 -6.00
C ASP A 299 -0.59 29.34 -4.46
N ILE A 300 -0.93 28.18 -3.91
CA ILE A 300 -1.08 27.95 -2.48
C ILE A 300 0.18 27.29 -1.95
N GLY A 301 0.86 28.01 -1.06
CA GLY A 301 2.13 27.59 -0.48
C GLY A 301 2.01 26.73 0.77
N LEU A 302 3.18 26.44 1.34
CA LEU A 302 3.35 25.74 2.60
C LEU A 302 2.79 26.56 3.77
N SER A 303 2.09 25.89 4.68
CA SER A 303 1.58 26.44 5.93
C SER A 303 1.85 25.48 7.08
N LYS A 304 1.99 26.05 8.27
CA LYS A 304 2.25 25.33 9.51
C LYS A 304 1.14 25.67 10.52
N LEU A 305 0.49 24.66 11.08
CA LEU A 305 -0.40 24.79 12.23
C LEU A 305 0.35 24.40 13.50
N ASP A 306 0.46 25.32 14.43
CA ASP A 306 0.91 25.03 15.79
C ASP A 306 -0.26 24.47 16.62
N LEU A 307 -0.15 23.23 17.09
CA LEU A 307 -1.24 22.55 17.80
C LEU A 307 -1.44 23.06 19.23
N THR A 308 -0.46 23.75 19.81
CA THR A 308 -0.56 24.31 21.16
C THR A 308 -1.32 25.62 21.14
N THR A 309 -1.04 26.46 20.14
CA THR A 309 -1.67 27.79 20.00
C THR A 309 -2.87 27.79 19.07
N SER A 310 -3.09 26.70 18.32
CA SER A 310 -4.13 26.58 17.29
C SER A 310 -4.02 27.67 16.20
N LYS A 311 -2.80 28.11 15.89
CA LYS A 311 -2.53 29.18 14.92
C LYS A 311 -1.83 28.66 13.68
N TRP A 312 -2.36 29.04 12.53
CA TRP A 312 -1.68 28.88 11.25
C TRP A 312 -0.62 29.97 11.06
N THR A 313 0.54 29.56 10.59
CA THR A 313 1.59 30.41 10.03
C THR A 313 1.74 30.02 8.58
N GLN A 314 1.38 30.93 7.68
CA GLN A 314 1.62 30.72 6.26
C GLN A 314 3.08 31.01 5.95
N MET A 315 3.78 30.00 5.43
CA MET A 315 5.23 30.04 5.20
C MET A 315 5.57 30.28 3.74
N TRP A 316 4.63 30.93 3.02
CA TRP A 316 4.68 31.36 1.62
C TRP A 316 5.90 30.90 0.84
N GLY A 317 5.69 30.01 -0.12
CA GLY A 317 6.67 29.68 -1.14
C GLY A 317 5.91 29.31 -2.39
N GLN A 318 5.98 30.16 -3.42
CA GLN A 318 5.78 29.67 -4.79
C GLN A 318 6.76 28.51 -5.03
N PHE A 319 6.56 27.68 -6.04
CA PHE A 319 7.73 27.07 -6.68
C PHE A 319 8.37 28.20 -7.51
N SER A 320 9.68 28.41 -7.44
CA SER A 320 10.32 29.49 -8.20
C SER A 320 10.28 29.16 -9.71
N GLY A 321 9.44 29.86 -10.48
CA GLY A 321 9.24 29.67 -11.93
C GLY A 321 7.79 29.95 -12.36
N ALA A 322 7.53 30.18 -13.64
CA ALA A 322 6.17 30.30 -14.14
C ALA A 322 5.55 28.90 -14.34
N GLY A 323 4.31 28.65 -13.88
CA GLY A 323 3.55 27.41 -14.12
C GLY A 323 3.51 26.38 -12.98
N ASN A 324 3.44 26.84 -11.72
CA ASN A 324 4.04 26.14 -10.59
C ASN A 324 3.06 25.63 -9.53
N THR A 325 2.32 24.59 -9.91
CA THR A 325 1.45 23.82 -9.01
C THR A 325 2.18 22.56 -8.55
N LEU A 326 2.09 22.22 -7.26
CA LEU A 326 2.69 21.00 -6.72
C LEU A 326 2.18 19.75 -7.45
N GLY A 327 0.93 19.80 -7.91
CA GLY A 327 0.18 18.65 -8.38
C GLY A 327 -0.60 18.02 -7.22
N TYR A 328 -1.58 17.19 -7.56
CA TYR A 328 -2.54 16.61 -6.62
C TYR A 328 -2.32 15.11 -6.41
N LYS A 329 -1.31 14.54 -7.07
CA LYS A 329 -1.03 13.10 -7.07
C LYS A 329 0.28 12.80 -6.36
N ARG A 330 0.41 13.35 -5.15
CA ARG A 330 1.59 13.21 -4.31
C ARG A 330 1.21 12.72 -2.92
N THR A 331 2.21 12.24 -2.21
CA THR A 331 2.12 11.93 -0.78
C THR A 331 3.34 12.52 -0.10
N SER A 332 3.15 13.05 1.10
CA SER A 332 4.24 13.64 1.88
C SER A 332 4.34 13.07 3.28
N ASP A 333 5.55 13.13 3.83
CA ASP A 333 5.83 12.86 5.23
C ASP A 333 7.07 13.65 5.68
N ILE A 334 7.40 13.62 6.97
CA ILE A 334 8.49 14.39 7.57
C ILE A 334 9.61 13.48 8.06
N ASP A 335 10.85 13.86 7.75
CA ASP A 335 12.05 13.41 8.44
C ASP A 335 12.29 14.34 9.65
N PRO A 336 11.98 13.91 10.88
CA PRO A 336 12.13 14.73 12.08
C PRO A 336 13.59 14.93 12.50
N ASP A 337 14.54 14.14 11.98
CA ASP A 337 15.95 14.29 12.32
C ASP A 337 16.61 15.29 11.38
N GLN A 338 16.34 15.19 10.08
CA GLN A 338 16.83 16.13 9.07
C GLN A 338 16.01 17.42 9.01
N ARG A 339 14.86 17.46 9.70
CA ARG A 339 13.89 18.58 9.67
C ARG A 339 13.49 18.94 8.26
N GLN A 340 13.08 17.93 7.49
CA GLN A 340 12.62 18.10 6.12
C GLN A 340 11.23 17.48 5.96
N MET A 341 10.28 18.24 5.43
CA MET A 341 9.10 17.64 4.80
C MET A 341 9.50 17.20 3.40
N VAL A 342 9.15 15.96 3.03
CA VAL A 342 9.47 15.36 1.74
C VAL A 342 8.18 14.95 1.05
N SER A 343 8.03 15.32 -0.22
CA SER A 343 6.89 14.97 -1.07
C SER A 343 7.37 14.23 -2.32
N VAL A 344 6.74 13.10 -2.62
CA VAL A 344 7.09 12.25 -3.78
C VAL A 344 5.86 11.93 -4.62
N GLY A 345 6.08 11.74 -5.92
CA GLY A 345 5.09 11.44 -6.95
C GLY A 345 5.27 12.34 -8.17
N GLU A 346 4.53 12.07 -9.24
CA GLU A 346 4.51 12.88 -10.47
C GLU A 346 5.92 13.18 -11.03
N GLY A 347 6.83 12.20 -10.92
CA GLY A 347 8.19 12.27 -11.45
C GLY A 347 9.17 13.12 -10.64
N LYS A 348 8.80 13.55 -9.43
CA LYS A 348 9.64 14.46 -8.62
C LYS A 348 9.76 14.03 -7.16
N VAL A 349 10.86 14.43 -6.54
CA VAL A 349 11.02 14.48 -5.07
C VAL A 349 11.23 15.93 -4.68
N LEU A 350 10.38 16.45 -3.81
CA LEU A 350 10.41 17.85 -3.35
C LEU A 350 10.63 17.89 -1.85
N THR A 351 11.41 18.86 -1.37
CA THR A 351 11.65 19.04 0.07
C THR A 351 11.47 20.47 0.55
N TRP A 352 11.09 20.61 1.82
CA TRP A 352 11.02 21.90 2.52
C TRP A 352 11.77 21.79 3.84
N ASP A 353 12.63 22.78 4.11
CA ASP A 353 13.38 22.89 5.36
C ASP A 353 12.48 23.41 6.48
N LEU A 354 12.21 22.59 7.48
CA LEU A 354 11.31 22.91 8.58
C LEU A 354 11.93 23.84 9.62
N ASN A 355 13.25 24.05 9.59
CA ASN A 355 13.93 25.04 10.42
C ASN A 355 13.88 26.45 9.81
N LYS A 356 13.54 26.55 8.52
CA LYS A 356 13.51 27.83 7.83
C LYS A 356 12.39 28.71 8.36
N THR A 357 12.71 29.93 8.76
CA THR A 357 11.73 30.95 9.15
C THR A 357 11.36 31.83 7.96
N GLY A 358 10.09 32.22 7.85
CA GLY A 358 9.60 33.03 6.73
C GLY A 358 9.37 32.20 5.47
N MET A 359 9.71 32.75 4.31
CA MET A 359 9.40 32.13 3.02
C MET A 359 10.14 30.80 2.80
N ASN A 360 9.39 29.73 2.55
CA ASN A 360 9.89 28.37 2.42
C ASN A 360 9.48 27.73 1.09
N TYR A 361 10.39 27.79 0.12
CA TYR A 361 10.23 27.26 -1.22
C TYR A 361 10.62 25.78 -1.26
N ALA A 362 9.88 24.99 -2.05
CA ALA A 362 10.24 23.61 -2.31
C ALA A 362 11.59 23.54 -3.03
N THR A 363 12.44 22.61 -2.62
CA THR A 363 13.65 22.23 -3.35
C THR A 363 13.41 20.92 -4.08
N GLU A 364 13.58 20.90 -5.40
CA GLU A 364 13.53 19.66 -6.18
C GLU A 364 14.85 18.89 -6.02
N LEU A 365 14.74 17.61 -5.65
CA LEU A 365 15.89 16.73 -5.50
C LEU A 365 16.02 15.80 -6.70
N THR A 366 17.19 15.83 -7.33
CA THR A 366 17.63 14.71 -8.18
C THR A 366 17.99 13.53 -7.29
N THR A 367 17.36 12.38 -7.51
CA THR A 367 17.64 11.13 -6.78
C THR A 367 18.22 10.07 -7.68
N THR A 368 18.90 9.09 -7.10
CA THR A 368 19.48 7.93 -7.81
C THR A 368 18.85 6.63 -7.32
N GLY A 369 19.11 5.52 -8.02
CA GLY A 369 18.50 4.22 -7.74
C GLY A 369 17.12 4.05 -8.39
N PRO A 370 16.32 3.04 -7.97
CA PRO A 370 15.00 2.76 -8.55
C PRO A 370 14.07 3.98 -8.47
N GLN A 371 13.39 4.30 -9.58
CA GLN A 371 12.52 5.47 -9.71
C GLN A 371 11.02 5.14 -9.71
N ASN A 372 10.66 3.90 -9.36
CA ASN A 372 9.27 3.42 -9.39
C ASN A 372 8.34 4.30 -8.55
N VAL A 373 8.75 4.63 -7.33
CA VAL A 373 7.95 5.48 -6.41
C VAL A 373 7.91 6.93 -6.90
N VAL A 374 9.02 7.45 -7.41
CA VAL A 374 9.15 8.84 -7.88
C VAL A 374 8.22 9.09 -9.07
N ASN A 375 8.16 8.14 -10.01
CA ASN A 375 7.39 8.27 -11.25
C ASN A 375 5.92 7.85 -11.12
N HIS A 376 5.52 7.27 -9.99
CA HIS A 376 4.15 6.84 -9.79
C HIS A 376 3.28 7.98 -9.25
N ASP A 377 2.03 8.01 -9.71
CA ASP A 377 1.03 8.93 -9.20
C ASP A 377 0.55 8.49 -7.80
N SER A 378 0.52 9.41 -6.84
CA SER A 378 -0.08 9.18 -5.52
C SER A 378 0.46 7.95 -4.76
N PRO A 379 1.79 7.77 -4.66
CA PRO A 379 2.39 6.57 -4.10
C PRO A 379 2.08 6.43 -2.61
N GLY A 380 2.25 5.21 -2.07
CA GLY A 380 2.42 5.04 -0.64
C GLY A 380 3.78 5.63 -0.23
N PHE A 381 3.81 6.46 0.81
CA PHE A 381 5.04 7.10 1.28
C PHE A 381 4.92 7.43 2.76
N VAL A 382 5.93 7.05 3.55
CA VAL A 382 5.96 7.25 5.01
C VAL A 382 7.40 7.29 5.52
N TYR A 383 7.68 8.08 6.55
CA TYR A 383 8.95 8.05 7.27
C TYR A 383 8.98 6.92 8.30
N VAL A 384 10.11 6.22 8.39
CA VAL A 384 10.30 5.08 9.29
C VAL A 384 11.49 5.36 10.20
N ASP A 385 11.20 5.67 11.46
CA ASP A 385 12.19 6.09 12.46
C ASP A 385 13.26 5.04 12.73
N ASP A 386 12.89 3.76 12.80
CA ASP A 386 13.83 2.66 13.09
C ASP A 386 14.97 2.52 12.06
N ILE A 387 14.73 2.93 10.81
CA ILE A 387 15.71 2.87 9.73
C ILE A 387 16.10 4.27 9.20
N LYS A 388 15.64 5.33 9.87
CA LYS A 388 15.96 6.73 9.57
C LYS A 388 15.86 7.08 8.09
N ALA A 389 14.75 6.67 7.49
CA ALA A 389 14.53 6.81 6.06
C ALA A 389 13.04 6.77 5.73
N PHE A 390 12.71 7.28 4.54
CA PHE A 390 11.38 7.09 4.01
C PHE A 390 11.24 5.71 3.37
N VAL A 391 10.03 5.17 3.37
CA VAL A 391 9.66 3.99 2.60
C VAL A 391 8.54 4.36 1.65
N GLY A 392 8.75 4.04 0.38
CA GLY A 392 7.81 4.24 -0.71
C GLY A 392 7.29 2.92 -1.28
N TRP A 393 6.06 2.97 -1.78
CA TRP A 393 5.39 1.87 -2.48
C TRP A 393 4.58 2.40 -3.66
N ALA A 394 4.69 1.71 -4.79
CA ALA A 394 4.04 2.09 -6.06
C ALA A 394 3.53 0.86 -6.84
N GLY A 395 3.16 -0.20 -6.11
CA GLY A 395 2.96 -1.54 -6.70
C GLY A 395 4.25 -2.35 -6.68
N GLY A 396 4.13 -3.62 -6.25
CA GLY A 396 5.23 -4.55 -6.10
C GLY A 396 6.06 -4.30 -4.84
N LEU A 397 7.37 -4.11 -5.03
CA LEU A 397 8.37 -4.01 -3.96
C LEU A 397 8.29 -2.68 -3.19
N LEU A 398 8.80 -2.71 -1.96
CA LEU A 398 9.03 -1.49 -1.16
C LEU A 398 10.43 -0.94 -1.46
N TYR A 399 10.56 0.38 -1.45
CA TYR A 399 11.83 1.06 -1.65
C TYR A 399 12.09 2.03 -0.49
N ARG A 400 13.27 1.96 0.10
CA ARG A 400 13.78 2.90 1.09
C ARG A 400 14.41 4.10 0.36
N PHE A 401 14.09 5.31 0.78
CA PHE A 401 14.74 6.54 0.34
C PHE A 401 15.55 7.14 1.49
N ASP A 402 16.86 7.19 1.31
CA ASP A 402 17.78 7.91 2.19
C ASP A 402 17.88 9.35 1.72
N LEU A 403 17.47 10.29 2.57
CA LEU A 403 17.43 11.71 2.23
C LEU A 403 18.83 12.33 2.15
N VAL A 404 19.79 11.83 2.94
CA VAL A 404 21.17 12.35 2.98
C VAL A 404 21.90 11.96 1.71
N SER A 405 21.85 10.67 1.34
CA SER A 405 22.50 10.17 0.12
C SER A 405 21.67 10.41 -1.14
N LYS A 406 20.40 10.82 -1.00
CA LYS A 406 19.43 11.01 -2.09
C LYS A 406 19.26 9.77 -2.96
N THR A 407 19.31 8.59 -2.33
CA THR A 407 19.33 7.30 -3.04
C THR A 407 18.12 6.46 -2.63
N TRP A 408 17.49 5.86 -3.63
CA TRP A 408 16.49 4.81 -3.46
C TRP A 408 17.15 3.44 -3.47
N ILE A 409 16.76 2.58 -2.55
CA ILE A 409 17.24 1.20 -2.44
C ILE A 409 16.05 0.28 -2.17
N GLN A 410 16.01 -0.89 -2.81
CA GLN A 410 14.97 -1.87 -2.54
C GLN A 410 15.03 -2.33 -1.08
N MET A 411 13.87 -2.38 -0.41
CA MET A 411 13.75 -2.97 0.92
C MET A 411 14.00 -4.48 0.86
N PRO A 412 14.62 -5.08 1.89
CA PRO A 412 14.87 -6.52 1.91
C PRO A 412 13.59 -7.34 1.78
N LEU A 413 13.56 -8.32 0.87
CA LEU A 413 12.51 -9.33 0.83
C LEU A 413 13.13 -10.66 1.26
N SER A 414 12.62 -11.22 2.35
CA SER A 414 13.06 -12.54 2.81
C SER A 414 12.70 -13.59 1.75
N PRO A 415 13.62 -14.51 1.40
CA PRO A 415 13.29 -15.63 0.51
C PRO A 415 12.25 -16.59 1.14
N TYR A 416 11.98 -16.44 2.44
CA TYR A 416 10.98 -17.21 3.18
C TYR A 416 9.63 -16.48 3.28
N SER A 417 9.45 -15.32 2.65
CA SER A 417 8.17 -14.62 2.61
C SER A 417 7.17 -15.43 1.78
N VAL A 418 6.15 -16.01 2.42
CA VAL A 418 5.10 -16.77 1.74
C VAL A 418 4.07 -15.86 1.07
N VAL A 419 3.94 -14.62 1.55
CA VAL A 419 3.14 -13.58 0.91
C VAL A 419 4.07 -12.79 -0.03
N LEU A 420 3.70 -12.74 -1.30
CA LEU A 420 4.39 -11.95 -2.30
C LEU A 420 4.08 -10.46 -2.12
N PRO A 421 4.99 -9.56 -2.50
CA PRO A 421 4.71 -8.13 -2.52
C PRO A 421 3.45 -7.84 -3.36
N PRO A 422 2.50 -7.03 -2.86
CA PRO A 422 1.28 -6.73 -3.58
C PRO A 422 1.60 -5.99 -4.88
N THR A 423 1.12 -6.47 -6.02
CA THR A 423 1.50 -5.93 -7.34
C THR A 423 0.64 -4.76 -7.80
N ASP A 424 -0.61 -4.69 -7.35
CA ASP A 424 -1.60 -3.78 -7.93
C ASP A 424 -1.76 -2.52 -7.06
N PRO A 425 -1.28 -1.35 -7.53
CA PRO A 425 -1.53 -0.09 -6.86
C PRO A 425 -3.01 0.29 -6.92
N VAL A 426 -3.47 1.05 -5.93
CA VAL A 426 -4.85 1.57 -5.91
C VAL A 426 -5.00 2.56 -7.07
N GLY A 427 -6.01 2.37 -7.93
CA GLY A 427 -6.17 3.14 -9.17
C GLY A 427 -6.21 4.66 -8.99
N TRP A 428 -6.69 5.14 -7.84
CA TRP A 428 -6.78 6.56 -7.50
C TRP A 428 -5.83 6.99 -6.38
N GLY A 429 -4.76 6.23 -6.17
CA GLY A 429 -3.67 6.57 -5.25
C GLY A 429 -3.74 5.89 -3.89
N THR A 430 -2.61 5.80 -3.20
CA THR A 430 -2.52 5.16 -1.87
C THR A 430 -2.77 6.17 -0.75
N PHE A 431 -2.29 7.40 -0.89
CA PHE A 431 -2.49 8.53 0.02
C PHE A 431 -2.56 8.20 1.52
N GLY A 432 -1.40 8.02 2.14
CA GLY A 432 -1.36 7.76 3.58
C GLY A 432 -2.01 6.44 4.01
N ARG A 433 -2.36 5.54 3.08
CA ARG A 433 -2.73 4.14 3.37
C ARG A 433 -1.57 3.16 3.42
N LEU A 434 -0.35 3.67 3.23
CA LEU A 434 0.90 3.06 3.70
C LEU A 434 1.35 3.83 4.95
N ARG A 435 1.40 3.18 6.11
CA ARG A 435 1.80 3.81 7.38
C ARG A 435 2.70 2.92 8.22
N TYR A 436 3.47 3.54 9.13
CA TYR A 436 4.40 2.85 10.01
C TYR A 436 3.87 2.75 11.43
N SER A 437 4.00 1.57 12.03
CA SER A 437 3.79 1.32 13.46
C SER A 437 5.13 1.20 14.17
N PRO A 438 5.54 2.20 14.98
CA PRO A 438 6.78 2.12 15.75
C PRO A 438 6.78 0.97 16.76
N LYS A 439 5.65 0.73 17.44
CA LYS A 439 5.54 -0.35 18.44
C LYS A 439 5.64 -1.73 17.80
N LYS A 440 5.07 -1.92 16.61
CA LYS A 440 5.12 -3.20 15.90
C LYS A 440 6.35 -3.35 15.00
N LYS A 441 7.10 -2.27 14.77
CA LYS A 441 8.20 -2.19 13.78
C LYS A 441 7.74 -2.68 12.42
N ALA A 442 6.57 -2.23 11.99
CA ALA A 442 5.90 -2.78 10.81
C ALA A 442 5.20 -1.69 10.00
N LEU A 443 5.21 -1.86 8.68
CA LEU A 443 4.42 -1.08 7.75
C LEU A 443 3.06 -1.74 7.57
N VAL A 444 2.01 -0.93 7.49
CA VAL A 444 0.62 -1.33 7.25
C VAL A 444 0.19 -0.74 5.93
N LEU A 445 -0.41 -1.58 5.08
CA LEU A 445 -0.85 -1.21 3.75
C LEU A 445 -2.29 -1.65 3.52
N VAL A 446 -3.14 -0.68 3.16
CA VAL A 446 -4.55 -0.90 2.81
C VAL A 446 -4.77 -0.49 1.36
N LEU A 447 -5.24 -1.42 0.54
CA LEU A 447 -5.28 -1.26 -0.93
C LEU A 447 -6.70 -1.13 -1.49
N ALA A 448 -7.64 -1.94 -1.01
CA ALA A 448 -9.01 -1.94 -1.49
C ALA A 448 -9.94 -2.38 -0.37
N HIS A 449 -11.23 -2.10 -0.52
CA HIS A 449 -12.21 -2.48 0.49
C HIS A 449 -12.46 -3.99 0.57
N ASP A 450 -12.22 -4.71 -0.53
CA ASP A 450 -12.39 -6.16 -0.71
C ASP A 450 -11.07 -6.93 -0.62
N ARG A 451 -9.98 -6.23 -0.31
CA ARG A 451 -8.68 -6.83 -0.05
C ARG A 451 -8.34 -6.81 1.42
N LYS A 452 -7.61 -7.83 1.83
CA LYS A 452 -7.07 -7.94 3.17
C LYS A 452 -5.99 -6.89 3.41
N VAL A 453 -5.86 -6.50 4.67
CA VAL A 453 -4.78 -5.66 5.15
C VAL A 453 -3.45 -6.39 5.05
N LEU A 454 -2.44 -5.70 4.54
CA LEU A 454 -1.09 -6.22 4.39
C LEU A 454 -0.18 -5.55 5.41
N VAL A 455 0.73 -6.34 5.98
CA VAL A 455 1.72 -5.87 6.93
C VAL A 455 3.10 -6.34 6.49
N TYR A 456 4.09 -5.44 6.52
CA TYR A 456 5.48 -5.77 6.26
C TYR A 456 6.33 -5.48 7.49
N LYS A 457 7.14 -6.45 7.94
CA LYS A 457 8.01 -6.26 9.09
C LYS A 457 9.30 -5.55 8.69
N VAL A 458 9.56 -4.40 9.31
CA VAL A 458 10.81 -3.65 9.17
C VAL A 458 11.91 -4.34 10.00
N LYS A 459 13.16 -4.23 9.54
CA LYS A 459 14.34 -4.77 10.22
C LYS A 459 14.76 -3.98 11.44
#